data_AF-A0A537RZK3-F1
#
_entry.id   AF-A0A537RZK3-F1
#
_cell.length_a   1.000
_cell.length_b   1.000
_cell.length_c   1.000
_cell.angle_alpha   90.00
_cell.angle_beta   90.00
_cell.angle_gamma   90.00
#
_symmetry.space_group_name_H-M   'P 1'
#
loop_
_entity.id
_entity.type
_entity.pdbx_description
1 polymer ?
#
loop_
_entity_poly.entity_id
_entity_poly.type
_entity_poly.pdbx_seq_one_letter_code
_entity_poly.pdbx_strand_id
1 'polypeptide(L)'
;RFFRFHAAYGEGVPDPEGVAACIEARAGLEQLSRERVRMEALKLLIAKHAVPTLALMTETGLLEQVLGGVPLLASFSNMVKLEAALALAPDAIRRVGALAISVIEDAERLRERLRLTNAEYERLASMVEGWRQISAGLEEQEARVLLYRLEPERFTDRVLLAWTRAPQGMADPAWRRLATLPMRWSAPVFPLKAADFIRRGVPRGPRLGATLAAAEEAWIAAGFPADAAQVAAIADAAAAATN
;
A
#
# COMPACT_ATOMS: atom_id res chain seq x y z
N ARG A 1 -24.04 -0.79 9.31
CA ARG A 1 -25.12 -0.39 8.36
C ARG A 1 -25.53 1.06 8.53
N PHE A 2 -26.06 1.49 9.70
CA PHE A 2 -26.45 2.89 9.96
C PHE A 2 -25.38 3.89 9.48
N PHE A 3 -24.16 3.79 10.02
CA PHE A 3 -23.03 4.62 9.63
C PHE A 3 -22.71 4.58 8.13
N ARG A 4 -22.68 3.39 7.51
CA ARG A 4 -22.43 3.24 6.07
C ARG A 4 -23.50 3.96 5.23
N PHE A 5 -24.78 3.82 5.58
CA PHE A 5 -25.86 4.50 4.87
C PHE A 5 -25.79 6.01 5.06
N HIS A 6 -25.55 6.48 6.28
CA HIS A 6 -25.35 7.89 6.54
C HIS A 6 -24.14 8.44 5.77
N ALA A 7 -23.00 7.74 5.76
CA ALA A 7 -21.83 8.15 5.01
C ALA A 7 -22.06 8.21 3.50
N ALA A 8 -22.93 7.35 2.97
CA ALA A 8 -23.21 7.28 1.54
C ALA A 8 -24.27 8.29 1.08
N TYR A 9 -25.29 8.55 1.90
CA TYR A 9 -26.50 9.28 1.49
C TYR A 9 -26.96 10.36 2.46
N GLY A 10 -26.50 10.32 3.70
CA GLY A 10 -26.85 11.30 4.72
C GLY A 10 -26.16 12.63 4.46
N GLU A 11 -26.77 13.70 4.96
CA GLU A 11 -26.22 15.05 4.98
C GLU A 11 -26.28 15.57 6.42
N GLY A 12 -25.30 16.39 6.80
CA GLY A 12 -25.24 16.97 8.15
C GLY A 12 -24.97 15.94 9.25
N VAL A 13 -25.52 16.19 10.45
CA VAL A 13 -25.35 15.34 11.63
C VAL A 13 -26.30 14.13 11.54
N PRO A 14 -25.85 12.89 11.82
CA PRO A 14 -26.74 11.74 11.88
C PRO A 14 -27.81 11.88 12.95
N ASP A 15 -28.91 11.14 12.77
CA ASP A 15 -29.99 11.04 13.76
C ASP A 15 -29.44 10.65 15.15
N PRO A 16 -29.59 11.52 16.18
CA PRO A 16 -29.06 11.27 17.51
C PRO A 16 -29.64 10.03 18.18
N GLU A 17 -30.92 9.72 17.96
CA GLU A 17 -31.56 8.54 18.53
C GLU A 17 -30.99 7.25 17.92
N GLY A 18 -30.82 7.24 16.59
CA GLY A 18 -30.15 6.15 15.88
C GLY A 18 -28.71 5.93 16.32
N VAL A 19 -27.96 7.01 16.60
CA VAL A 19 -26.60 6.92 17.16
C VAL A 19 -26.63 6.34 18.57
N ALA A 20 -27.51 6.82 19.46
CA ALA A 20 -27.66 6.32 20.82
C ALA A 20 -27.99 4.83 20.83
N ALA A 21 -28.94 4.39 20.01
CA ALA A 21 -29.28 2.98 19.85
C ALA A 21 -28.08 2.13 19.37
N CYS A 22 -27.24 2.66 18.47
CA CYS A 22 -26.01 1.98 18.04
C CYS A 22 -25.00 1.83 19.20
N ILE A 23 -24.87 2.84 20.05
CA ILE A 23 -23.96 2.82 21.20
C ILE A 23 -24.44 1.82 22.25
N GLU A 24 -25.73 1.80 22.55
CA GLU A 24 -26.35 0.84 23.48
C GLU A 24 -26.16 -0.61 22.99
N ALA A 25 -26.33 -0.84 21.69
CA ALA A 25 -26.22 -2.16 21.08
C ALA A 25 -24.78 -2.58 20.71
N ARG A 26 -23.74 -1.80 21.04
CA ARG A 26 -22.36 -2.03 20.57
C ARG A 26 -21.80 -3.41 20.87
N ALA A 27 -22.17 -4.01 22.00
CA ALA A 27 -21.75 -5.37 22.37
C ALA A 27 -22.21 -6.42 21.33
N GLY A 28 -23.33 -6.16 20.64
CA GLY A 28 -23.84 -7.02 19.57
C GLY A 28 -22.93 -7.12 18.35
N LEU A 29 -21.96 -6.20 18.17
CA LEU A 29 -20.97 -6.31 17.08
C LEU A 29 -20.12 -7.59 17.18
N GLU A 30 -19.86 -8.09 18.39
CA GLU A 30 -19.08 -9.31 18.61
C GLU A 30 -19.83 -10.58 18.16
N GLN A 31 -21.15 -10.50 18.11
CA GLN A 31 -22.01 -11.61 17.65
C GLN A 31 -22.12 -11.66 16.11
N LEU A 32 -21.65 -10.62 15.41
CA LEU A 32 -21.67 -10.58 13.96
C LEU A 32 -20.49 -11.35 13.37
N SER A 33 -20.74 -12.10 12.29
CA SER A 33 -19.67 -12.68 11.47
C SER A 33 -18.75 -11.57 10.96
N ARG A 34 -17.44 -11.83 10.97
CA ARG A 34 -16.42 -10.86 10.52
C ARG A 34 -16.58 -10.48 9.05
N GLU A 35 -17.11 -11.38 8.22
CA GLU A 35 -17.41 -11.15 6.81
C GLU A 35 -18.51 -10.09 6.63
N ARG A 36 -19.54 -10.10 7.48
CA ARG A 36 -20.59 -9.07 7.50
C ARG A 36 -20.05 -7.72 7.95
N VAL A 37 -19.21 -7.71 8.98
CA VAL A 37 -18.55 -6.49 9.47
C VAL A 37 -17.67 -5.90 8.38
N ARG A 38 -16.81 -6.73 7.76
CA ARG A 38 -15.96 -6.39 6.62
C ARG A 38 -16.75 -5.72 5.50
N MET A 39 -17.84 -6.33 5.03
CA MET A 39 -18.63 -5.78 3.94
C MET A 39 -19.12 -4.36 4.20
N GLU A 40 -19.59 -4.08 5.41
CA GLU A 40 -20.07 -2.74 5.79
C GLU A 40 -18.91 -1.76 6.00
N ALA A 41 -17.81 -2.21 6.60
CA ALA A 41 -16.61 -1.40 6.83
C ALA A 41 -15.97 -0.95 5.51
N LEU A 42 -15.71 -1.88 4.57
CA LEU A 42 -15.07 -1.53 3.30
C LEU A 42 -15.93 -0.58 2.45
N LYS A 43 -17.25 -0.77 2.45
CA LYS A 43 -18.18 0.16 1.77
C LYS A 43 -18.23 1.53 2.45
N LEU A 44 -18.13 1.59 3.78
CA LEU A 44 -18.07 2.84 4.52
C LEU A 44 -16.78 3.62 4.18
N LEU A 45 -15.63 2.95 4.09
CA LEU A 45 -14.35 3.59 3.82
C LEU A 45 -14.30 4.33 2.49
N ILE A 46 -15.06 3.90 1.48
CA ILE A 46 -15.13 4.54 0.16
C ILE A 46 -16.34 5.48 0.00
N ALA A 47 -17.17 5.64 1.02
CA ALA A 47 -18.35 6.48 0.95
C ALA A 47 -18.02 8.00 0.94
N LYS A 48 -18.93 8.80 0.40
CA LYS A 48 -18.78 10.27 0.22
C LYS A 48 -18.41 10.98 1.52
N HIS A 49 -19.09 10.64 2.62
CA HIS A 49 -18.92 11.27 3.93
C HIS A 49 -18.19 10.34 4.92
N ALA A 50 -17.26 9.50 4.43
CA ALA A 50 -16.53 8.56 5.26
C ALA A 50 -15.74 9.24 6.39
N VAL A 51 -15.05 10.35 6.12
CA VAL A 51 -14.21 11.06 7.12
C VAL A 51 -15.03 11.49 8.36
N PRO A 52 -16.10 12.30 8.25
CA PRO A 52 -16.88 12.70 9.42
C PRO A 52 -17.59 11.52 10.07
N THR A 53 -18.02 10.52 9.30
CA THR A 53 -18.68 9.33 9.86
C THR A 53 -17.72 8.49 10.71
N LEU A 54 -16.48 8.29 10.26
CA LEU A 54 -15.47 7.55 11.02
C LEU A 54 -15.04 8.32 12.27
N ALA A 55 -14.97 9.65 12.21
CA ALA A 55 -14.71 10.49 13.39
C ALA A 55 -15.78 10.26 14.47
N LEU A 56 -17.06 10.27 14.09
CA LEU A 56 -18.15 9.95 15.03
C LEU A 56 -18.08 8.50 15.55
N MET A 57 -17.73 7.53 14.70
CA MET A 57 -17.57 6.15 15.14
C MET A 57 -16.41 5.98 16.13
N THR A 58 -15.35 6.79 16.03
CA THR A 58 -14.24 6.87 16.99
C THR A 58 -14.70 7.50 18.30
N GLU A 59 -15.42 8.62 18.25
CA GLU A 59 -15.96 9.28 19.46
C GLU A 59 -16.87 8.36 20.28
N THR A 60 -17.55 7.43 19.61
CA THR A 60 -18.46 6.45 20.23
C THR A 60 -17.79 5.12 20.59
N GLY A 61 -16.50 4.93 20.27
CA GLY A 61 -15.75 3.70 20.52
C GLY A 61 -16.10 2.52 19.60
N LEU A 62 -17.01 2.73 18.64
CA LEU A 62 -17.48 1.70 17.72
C LEU A 62 -16.42 1.32 16.67
N LEU A 63 -15.61 2.30 16.23
CA LEU A 63 -14.59 2.03 15.22
C LEU A 63 -13.46 1.16 15.77
N GLU A 64 -13.06 1.39 17.02
CA GLU A 64 -12.04 0.63 17.74
C GLU A 64 -12.47 -0.83 17.91
N GLN A 65 -13.75 -1.08 18.20
CA GLN A 65 -14.28 -2.43 18.30
C GLN A 65 -14.24 -3.18 16.96
N VAL A 66 -14.47 -2.47 15.85
CA VAL A 66 -14.38 -3.01 14.48
C VAL A 66 -12.92 -3.29 14.08
N LEU A 67 -12.02 -2.35 14.31
CA LEU A 67 -10.61 -2.44 13.89
C LEU A 67 -9.74 -3.26 14.85
N GLY A 68 -10.13 -3.36 16.12
CA GLY A 68 -9.31 -3.88 17.21
C GLY A 68 -8.08 -3.01 17.54
N GLY A 69 -8.10 -1.72 17.18
CA GLY A 69 -6.97 -0.81 17.36
C GLY A 69 -7.38 0.65 17.15
N VAL A 70 -6.46 1.57 17.47
CA VAL A 70 -6.71 3.01 17.40
C VAL A 70 -6.68 3.50 15.95
N PRO A 71 -7.72 4.19 15.47
CA PRO A 71 -7.75 4.73 14.12
C PRO A 71 -6.88 5.99 13.97
N LEU A 72 -6.18 6.09 12.85
CA LEU A 72 -5.38 7.23 12.42
C LEU A 72 -6.22 8.13 11.49
N LEU A 73 -7.22 8.80 12.06
CA LEU A 73 -8.20 9.61 11.31
C LEU A 73 -7.54 10.71 10.45
N ALA A 74 -6.47 11.33 10.93
CA ALA A 74 -5.73 12.34 10.17
C ALA A 74 -5.10 11.73 8.89
N SER A 75 -4.45 10.57 9.02
CA SER A 75 -3.85 9.84 7.89
C SER A 75 -4.93 9.38 6.90
N PHE A 76 -6.07 8.86 7.39
CA PHE A 76 -7.21 8.53 6.52
C PHE A 76 -7.76 9.75 5.77
N SER A 77 -7.99 10.87 6.48
CA SER A 77 -8.48 12.11 5.88
C SER A 77 -7.53 12.63 4.80
N ASN A 78 -6.23 12.56 5.05
CA ASN A 78 -5.21 12.92 4.07
C ASN A 78 -5.23 11.96 2.86
N MET A 79 -5.40 10.66 3.06
CA MET A 79 -5.52 9.69 1.96
C MET A 79 -6.68 10.04 1.03
N VAL A 80 -7.86 10.33 1.57
CA VAL A 80 -9.04 10.72 0.79
C VAL A 80 -8.75 11.96 -0.07
N LYS A 81 -8.08 12.96 0.50
CA LYS A 81 -7.70 14.20 -0.20
C LYS A 81 -6.65 13.95 -1.27
N LEU A 82 -5.65 13.11 -1.01
CA LEU A 82 -4.62 12.74 -1.98
C LEU A 82 -5.19 11.97 -3.17
N GLU A 83 -6.07 11.00 -2.92
CA GLU A 83 -6.77 10.28 -3.99
C GLU A 83 -7.55 11.24 -4.89
N ALA A 84 -8.29 12.18 -4.30
CA ALA A 84 -9.00 13.21 -5.06
C ALA A 84 -8.03 14.12 -5.86
N ALA A 85 -6.96 14.61 -5.24
CA ALA A 85 -5.98 15.49 -5.87
C ALA A 85 -5.17 14.83 -7.01
N LEU A 86 -5.07 13.50 -6.98
CA LEU A 86 -4.40 12.68 -8.00
C LEU A 86 -5.39 12.01 -8.97
N ALA A 87 -6.69 12.27 -8.83
CA ALA A 87 -7.75 11.60 -9.60
C ALA A 87 -7.70 10.06 -9.53
N LEU A 88 -7.28 9.52 -8.39
CA LEU A 88 -7.31 8.09 -8.11
C LEU A 88 -8.72 7.68 -7.65
N ALA A 89 -9.17 6.52 -8.10
CA ALA A 89 -10.39 5.92 -7.59
C ALA A 89 -10.23 5.62 -6.08
N PRO A 90 -11.27 5.87 -5.26
CA PRO A 90 -11.29 5.44 -3.86
C PRO A 90 -11.00 3.95 -3.73
N ASP A 91 -9.96 3.60 -2.97
CA ASP A 91 -9.59 2.21 -2.73
C ASP A 91 -9.76 1.86 -1.25
N ALA A 92 -10.59 0.86 -0.96
CA ALA A 92 -10.92 0.47 0.41
C ALA A 92 -9.69 -0.07 1.16
N ILE A 93 -8.82 -0.85 0.53
CA ILE A 93 -7.67 -1.49 1.17
C ILE A 93 -6.56 -0.47 1.42
N ARG A 94 -6.27 0.40 0.45
CA ARG A 94 -5.38 1.56 0.64
C ARG A 94 -5.86 2.43 1.81
N ARG A 95 -7.16 2.69 1.88
CA ARG A 95 -7.78 3.47 2.97
C ARG A 95 -7.75 2.74 4.31
N VAL A 96 -7.90 1.41 4.37
CA VAL A 96 -7.63 0.61 5.58
C VAL A 96 -6.18 0.84 6.03
N GLY A 97 -5.23 0.80 5.10
CA GLY A 97 -3.83 1.08 5.39
C GLY A 97 -3.62 2.48 5.98
N ALA A 98 -4.19 3.51 5.33
CA ALA A 98 -4.10 4.86 5.87
C ALA A 98 -4.72 5.00 7.27
N LEU A 99 -5.81 4.30 7.54
CA LEU A 99 -6.58 4.38 8.78
C LEU A 99 -5.98 3.60 9.93
N ALA A 100 -5.38 2.42 9.70
CA ALA A 100 -5.26 1.43 10.77
C ALA A 100 -3.95 0.65 10.84
N ILE A 101 -2.95 0.93 9.98
CA ILE A 101 -1.63 0.27 10.05
C ILE A 101 -0.51 1.25 10.38
N SER A 102 0.36 0.88 11.31
CA SER A 102 1.63 1.54 11.60
C SER A 102 2.79 0.54 11.68
N VAL A 103 2.47 -0.70 12.06
CA VAL A 103 3.38 -1.84 12.22
C VAL A 103 2.76 -3.10 11.63
N ILE A 104 3.54 -4.19 11.51
CA ILE A 104 3.10 -5.40 10.78
C ILE A 104 1.98 -6.12 11.53
N GLU A 105 2.02 -6.05 12.86
CA GLU A 105 1.02 -6.61 13.77
C GLU A 105 -0.37 -5.97 13.56
N ASP A 106 -0.42 -4.74 13.04
CA ASP A 106 -1.68 -4.13 12.64
C ASP A 106 -2.29 -4.83 11.43
N ALA A 107 -1.47 -5.17 10.42
CA ALA A 107 -1.92 -5.90 9.24
C ALA A 107 -2.38 -7.31 9.60
N GLU A 108 -1.67 -8.00 10.50
CA GLU A 108 -2.06 -9.33 11.02
C GLU A 108 -3.39 -9.27 11.78
N ARG A 109 -3.54 -8.30 12.68
CA ARG A 109 -4.80 -8.09 13.40
C ARG A 109 -5.96 -7.82 12.44
N LEU A 110 -5.75 -6.95 11.45
CA LEU A 110 -6.78 -6.58 10.47
C LEU A 110 -7.11 -7.74 9.55
N ARG A 111 -6.15 -8.61 9.20
CA ARG A 111 -6.39 -9.85 8.46
C ARG A 111 -7.45 -10.69 9.14
N GLU A 112 -7.33 -10.85 10.45
CA GLU A 112 -8.30 -11.58 11.25
C GLU A 112 -9.62 -10.83 11.40
N ARG A 113 -9.58 -9.56 11.82
CA ARG A 113 -10.78 -8.74 12.13
C ARG A 113 -11.67 -8.50 10.91
N LEU A 114 -11.06 -8.27 9.75
CA LEU A 114 -11.75 -7.94 8.50
C LEU A 114 -11.71 -9.07 7.48
N ARG A 115 -11.26 -10.28 7.86
CA ARG A 115 -11.18 -11.45 6.97
C ARG A 115 -10.54 -11.09 5.63
N LEU A 116 -9.37 -10.46 5.70
CA LEU A 116 -8.65 -10.04 4.50
C LEU A 116 -8.26 -11.27 3.69
N THR A 117 -8.34 -11.16 2.37
CA THR A 117 -7.75 -12.16 1.49
C THR A 117 -6.22 -12.14 1.62
N ASN A 118 -5.54 -13.18 1.16
CA ASN A 118 -4.07 -13.18 1.15
C ASN A 118 -3.52 -11.98 0.37
N ALA A 119 -4.09 -11.67 -0.80
CA ALA A 119 -3.65 -10.53 -1.61
C ALA A 119 -3.81 -9.19 -0.87
N GLU A 120 -4.92 -9.00 -0.14
CA GLU A 120 -5.15 -7.78 0.63
C GLU A 120 -4.23 -7.66 1.84
N TYR A 121 -3.97 -8.78 2.52
CA TYR A 121 -3.00 -8.82 3.62
C TYR A 121 -1.60 -8.48 3.12
N GLU A 122 -1.12 -9.10 2.03
CA GLU A 122 0.19 -8.80 1.44
C GLU A 122 0.29 -7.34 0.98
N ARG A 123 -0.81 -6.78 0.48
CA ARG A 123 -0.89 -5.36 0.12
C ARG A 123 -0.72 -4.45 1.34
N LEU A 124 -1.41 -4.72 2.45
CA LEU A 124 -1.24 -3.98 3.71
C LEU A 124 0.16 -4.19 4.34
N ALA A 125 0.67 -5.41 4.34
CA ALA A 125 2.01 -5.72 4.83
C ALA A 125 3.07 -4.94 4.05
N SER A 126 2.95 -4.91 2.72
CA SER A 126 3.77 -4.09 1.84
C SER A 126 3.63 -2.60 2.13
N MET A 127 2.48 -2.09 2.57
CA MET A 127 2.39 -0.68 2.96
C MET A 127 3.16 -0.37 4.25
N VAL A 128 3.16 -1.30 5.22
CA VAL A 128 3.91 -1.14 6.47
C VAL A 128 5.42 -1.20 6.24
N GLU A 129 5.86 -2.16 5.42
CA GLU A 129 7.26 -2.32 5.09
C GLU A 129 7.73 -1.11 4.29
N GLY A 130 8.75 -0.38 4.76
CA GLY A 130 9.42 0.60 3.91
C GLY A 130 8.77 1.99 3.79
N TRP A 131 7.55 2.26 4.28
CA TRP A 131 6.94 3.60 4.10
C TRP A 131 7.72 4.72 4.80
N ARG A 132 8.35 4.42 5.94
CA ARG A 132 9.15 5.40 6.72
C ARG A 132 10.42 5.82 6.00
N GLN A 133 10.88 5.02 5.05
CA GLN A 133 12.05 5.25 4.22
C GLN A 133 11.73 6.11 3.01
N ILE A 134 10.45 6.32 2.68
CA ILE A 134 10.03 7.20 1.59
C ILE A 134 9.94 8.63 2.12
N SER A 135 10.61 9.55 1.42
CA SER A 135 10.53 10.99 1.70
C SER A 135 10.37 11.78 0.39
N ALA A 136 9.98 13.04 0.49
CA ALA A 136 9.93 13.96 -0.65
C ALA A 136 11.28 14.08 -1.41
N GLY A 137 12.39 13.84 -0.71
CA GLY A 137 13.75 13.89 -1.25
C GLY A 137 14.21 12.61 -1.94
N LEU A 138 13.40 11.54 -1.97
CA LEU A 138 13.77 10.28 -2.61
C LEU A 138 14.13 10.52 -4.08
N GLU A 139 15.32 10.08 -4.48
CA GLU A 139 15.80 10.30 -5.83
C GLU A 139 14.99 9.51 -6.84
N GLU A 140 14.91 10.00 -8.07
CA GLU A 140 14.08 9.32 -9.09
C GLU A 140 14.61 7.93 -9.42
N GLN A 141 15.93 7.72 -9.39
CA GLN A 141 16.51 6.41 -9.61
C GLN A 141 16.13 5.44 -8.49
N GLU A 142 16.25 5.85 -7.22
CA GLU A 142 15.81 5.04 -6.07
C GLU A 142 14.31 4.72 -6.14
N ALA A 143 13.49 5.70 -6.55
CA ALA A 143 12.06 5.50 -6.74
C ALA A 143 11.74 4.50 -7.85
N ARG A 144 12.51 4.48 -8.95
CA ARG A 144 12.41 3.48 -10.02
C ARG A 144 12.78 2.09 -9.54
N VAL A 145 13.81 1.96 -8.71
CA VAL A 145 14.17 0.67 -8.06
C VAL A 145 13.04 0.18 -7.16
N LEU A 146 12.47 1.04 -6.33
CA LEU A 146 11.33 0.68 -5.50
C LEU A 146 10.11 0.28 -6.33
N LEU A 147 9.82 1.02 -7.40
CA LEU A 147 8.71 0.71 -8.31
C LEU A 147 8.92 -0.63 -9.05
N TYR A 148 10.15 -0.93 -9.47
CA TYR A 148 10.50 -2.23 -10.04
C TYR A 148 10.22 -3.37 -9.06
N ARG A 149 10.66 -3.22 -7.79
CA ARG A 149 10.52 -4.27 -6.77
C ARG A 149 9.10 -4.45 -6.23
N LEU A 150 8.31 -3.38 -6.21
CA LEU A 150 6.98 -3.39 -5.59
C LEU A 150 5.84 -3.51 -6.59
N GLU A 151 6.10 -3.30 -7.87
CA GLU A 151 5.07 -3.08 -8.89
C GLU A 151 4.25 -1.78 -8.65
N PRO A 152 3.50 -1.30 -9.65
CA PRO A 152 2.79 -0.01 -9.57
C PRO A 152 1.84 0.15 -8.39
N GLU A 153 1.00 -0.84 -8.09
CA GLU A 153 -0.04 -0.72 -7.06
C GLU A 153 0.58 -0.53 -5.66
N ARG A 154 1.49 -1.42 -5.27
CA ARG A 154 2.11 -1.38 -3.94
C ARG A 154 3.05 -0.20 -3.79
N PHE A 155 3.75 0.19 -4.87
CA PHE A 155 4.56 1.41 -4.87
C PHE A 155 3.69 2.64 -4.59
N THR A 156 2.58 2.82 -5.33
CA THR A 156 1.68 3.95 -5.13
C THR A 156 1.12 3.96 -3.71
N ASP A 157 0.66 2.82 -3.19
CA ASP A 157 0.13 2.76 -1.84
C ASP A 157 1.15 3.13 -0.76
N ARG A 158 2.39 2.67 -0.90
CA ARG A 158 3.48 2.97 0.05
C ARG A 158 3.87 4.44 0.02
N VAL A 159 3.96 5.04 -1.18
CA VAL A 159 4.22 6.48 -1.36
C VAL A 159 3.08 7.31 -0.77
N LEU A 160 1.83 6.95 -1.05
CA LEU A 160 0.67 7.68 -0.52
C LEU A 160 0.59 7.58 1.00
N LEU A 161 0.82 6.40 1.59
CA LEU A 161 0.86 6.23 3.05
C LEU A 161 1.94 7.09 3.71
N ALA A 162 3.13 7.17 3.11
CA ALA A 162 4.19 8.03 3.60
C ALA A 162 3.78 9.50 3.51
N TRP A 163 3.16 9.91 2.39
CA TRP A 163 2.69 11.27 2.18
C TRP A 163 1.56 11.67 3.15
N THR A 164 0.63 10.77 3.50
CA THR A 164 -0.43 11.09 4.48
C THR A 164 0.11 11.46 5.85
N ARG A 165 1.36 11.08 6.14
CA ARG A 165 2.06 11.27 7.42
C ARG A 165 3.21 12.27 7.34
N ALA A 166 3.47 12.83 6.15
CA ALA A 166 4.54 13.78 5.94
C ALA A 166 4.16 15.17 6.51
N PRO A 167 5.13 15.91 7.07
CA PRO A 167 4.85 17.24 7.61
C PRO A 167 4.63 18.30 6.51
N GLN A 168 5.16 18.11 5.29
CA GLN A 168 5.15 19.10 4.20
C GLN A 168 3.79 19.35 3.51
N GLY A 169 2.69 18.82 4.05
CA GLY A 169 1.35 19.06 3.53
C GLY A 169 1.07 18.39 2.17
N MET A 170 -0.20 18.42 1.75
CA MET A 170 -0.73 17.63 0.62
C MET A 170 -0.48 18.24 -0.77
N ALA A 171 0.16 19.42 -0.85
CA ALA A 171 0.39 20.14 -2.11
C ALA A 171 1.86 20.09 -2.57
N ASP A 172 2.70 19.32 -1.89
CA ASP A 172 4.14 19.23 -2.19
C ASP A 172 4.38 18.61 -3.60
N PRO A 173 5.01 19.36 -4.53
CA PRO A 173 5.31 18.86 -5.87
C PRO A 173 6.22 17.62 -5.88
N ALA A 174 7.11 17.47 -4.91
CA ALA A 174 8.04 16.35 -4.85
C ALA A 174 7.31 15.04 -4.53
N TRP A 175 6.37 15.08 -3.58
CA TRP A 175 5.49 13.94 -3.31
C TRP A 175 4.59 13.61 -4.50
N ARG A 176 4.02 14.63 -5.17
CA ARG A 176 3.22 14.42 -6.39
C ARG A 176 4.03 13.75 -7.50
N ARG A 177 5.29 14.17 -7.68
CA ARG A 177 6.23 13.55 -8.62
C ARG A 177 6.45 12.07 -8.29
N LEU A 178 6.68 11.72 -7.03
CA LEU A 178 6.83 10.31 -6.63
C LEU A 178 5.55 9.50 -6.88
N ALA A 179 4.40 9.97 -6.41
CA ALA A 179 3.13 9.25 -6.51
C ALA A 179 2.69 8.98 -7.97
N THR A 180 3.07 9.87 -8.90
CA THR A 180 2.75 9.76 -10.33
C THR A 180 3.82 9.05 -11.15
N LEU A 181 4.90 8.53 -10.54
CA LEU A 181 5.97 7.84 -11.26
C LEU A 181 5.46 6.68 -12.13
N PRO A 182 4.54 5.81 -11.67
CA PRO A 182 4.03 4.71 -12.49
C PRO A 182 3.29 5.14 -13.76
N MET A 183 2.86 6.41 -13.86
CA MET A 183 2.16 6.94 -15.04
C MET A 183 3.12 7.37 -16.16
N ARG A 184 4.39 7.65 -15.83
CA ARG A 184 5.39 8.18 -16.77
C ARG A 184 6.60 7.27 -16.97
N TRP A 185 6.71 6.22 -16.15
CA TRP A 185 7.76 5.22 -16.27
C TRP A 185 7.22 3.84 -15.95
N SER A 186 7.58 2.87 -16.79
CA SER A 186 7.27 1.46 -16.59
C SER A 186 8.57 0.70 -16.41
N ALA A 187 8.61 -0.13 -15.38
CA ALA A 187 9.72 -1.02 -15.10
C ALA A 187 10.03 -1.91 -16.31
N PRO A 188 11.26 -1.90 -16.85
CA PRO A 188 11.65 -2.84 -17.89
C PRO A 188 11.65 -4.27 -17.35
N VAL A 189 11.46 -5.25 -18.23
CA VAL A 189 11.62 -6.66 -17.87
C VAL A 189 13.11 -6.98 -17.82
N PHE A 190 13.56 -7.64 -16.75
CA PHE A 190 14.94 -8.10 -16.65
C PHE A 190 15.28 -9.02 -17.84
N PRO A 191 16.28 -8.65 -18.68
CA PRO A 191 16.45 -9.30 -19.99
C PRO A 191 17.22 -10.63 -19.92
N LEU A 192 17.92 -10.91 -18.82
CA LEU A 192 18.78 -12.08 -18.69
C LEU A 192 18.04 -13.27 -18.10
N LYS A 193 18.29 -14.45 -18.68
CA LYS A 193 17.71 -15.72 -18.24
C LYS A 193 18.81 -16.66 -17.78
N ALA A 194 18.42 -17.68 -17.02
CA ALA A 194 19.32 -18.76 -16.59
C ALA A 194 20.15 -19.37 -17.75
N ALA A 195 19.59 -19.47 -18.95
CA ALA A 195 20.28 -19.99 -20.13
C ALA A 195 21.49 -19.13 -20.55
N ASP A 196 21.48 -17.83 -20.30
CA ASP A 196 22.58 -16.92 -20.62
C ASP A 196 23.82 -17.19 -19.78
N PHE A 197 23.62 -17.60 -18.52
CA PHE A 197 24.68 -17.95 -17.59
C PHE A 197 25.17 -19.39 -17.77
N ILE A 198 24.28 -20.32 -18.13
CA ILE A 198 24.69 -21.69 -18.48
C ILE A 198 25.66 -21.67 -19.68
N ARG A 199 25.38 -20.85 -20.71
CA ARG A 199 26.28 -20.66 -21.86
C ARG A 199 27.63 -20.04 -21.47
N ARG A 200 27.69 -19.34 -20.34
CA ARG A 200 28.90 -18.73 -19.76
C ARG A 200 29.62 -19.65 -18.77
N GLY A 201 29.23 -20.92 -18.70
CA GLY A 201 29.89 -21.93 -17.87
C GLY A 201 29.40 -21.99 -16.42
N VAL A 202 28.34 -21.29 -16.05
CA VAL A 202 27.75 -21.40 -14.71
C VAL A 202 26.94 -22.70 -14.60
N PRO A 203 27.29 -23.63 -13.70
CA PRO A 203 26.59 -24.90 -13.59
C PRO A 203 25.19 -24.72 -13.00
N ARG A 204 24.27 -25.62 -13.34
CA ARG A 204 22.93 -25.66 -12.75
C ARG A 204 23.02 -25.93 -11.24
N GLY A 205 22.21 -25.21 -10.45
CA GLY A 205 22.12 -25.37 -9.01
C GLY A 205 21.93 -24.03 -8.30
N PRO A 206 22.04 -23.99 -6.95
CA PRO A 206 21.89 -22.77 -6.16
C PRO A 206 22.78 -21.62 -6.64
N ARG A 207 23.98 -21.96 -7.13
CA ARG A 207 24.94 -21.00 -7.68
C ARG A 207 24.38 -20.22 -8.88
N LEU A 208 23.64 -20.88 -9.77
CA LEU A 208 23.02 -20.22 -10.93
C LEU A 208 21.96 -19.19 -10.49
N GLY A 209 21.18 -19.52 -9.46
CA GLY A 209 20.21 -18.59 -8.88
C GLY A 209 20.89 -17.37 -8.26
N ALA A 210 21.98 -17.58 -7.51
CA ALA A 210 22.77 -16.49 -6.93
C ALA A 210 23.39 -15.58 -8.01
N THR A 211 23.95 -16.15 -9.08
CA THR A 211 24.48 -15.38 -10.21
C THR A 211 23.39 -14.59 -10.92
N LEU A 212 22.20 -15.17 -11.12
CA LEU A 212 21.07 -14.49 -11.75
C LEU A 212 20.62 -13.29 -10.91
N ALA A 213 20.50 -13.46 -9.59
CA ALA A 213 20.15 -12.38 -8.67
C ALA A 213 21.23 -11.28 -8.63
N ALA A 214 22.51 -11.65 -8.62
CA ALA A 214 23.61 -10.67 -8.68
C ALA A 214 23.60 -9.86 -9.99
N ALA A 215 23.29 -10.51 -11.12
CA ALA A 215 23.15 -9.84 -12.41
C ALA A 215 21.94 -8.89 -12.44
N GLU A 216 20.83 -9.29 -11.82
CA GLU A 216 19.65 -8.44 -11.67
C GLU A 216 19.96 -7.19 -10.84
N GLU A 217 20.63 -7.33 -9.70
CA GLU A 217 21.05 -6.21 -8.88
C GLU A 217 22.03 -5.28 -9.61
N ALA A 218 22.99 -5.84 -10.36
CA ALA A 218 23.90 -5.03 -11.19
C ALA A 218 23.17 -4.29 -12.32
N TRP A 219 22.16 -4.91 -12.92
CA TRP A 219 21.32 -4.29 -13.96
C TRP A 219 20.44 -3.16 -13.40
N ILE A 220 19.88 -3.36 -12.21
CA ILE A 220 19.14 -2.32 -11.48
C ILE A 220 20.08 -1.14 -11.14
N ALA A 221 21.28 -1.42 -10.61
CA ALA A 221 22.27 -0.42 -10.26
C ALA A 221 22.77 0.38 -11.48
N ALA A 222 22.84 -0.26 -12.65
CA ALA A 222 23.19 0.38 -13.92
C ALA A 222 22.05 1.23 -14.52
N GLY A 223 20.88 1.30 -13.89
CA GLY A 223 19.77 2.14 -14.36
C GLY A 223 18.87 1.48 -15.39
N PHE A 224 18.70 0.15 -15.32
CA PHE A 224 17.85 -0.63 -16.23
C PHE A 224 18.26 -0.50 -17.71
N PRO A 225 19.54 -0.72 -18.06
CA PRO A 225 20.00 -0.54 -19.43
C PRO A 225 19.28 -1.50 -20.39
N ALA A 226 18.92 -0.97 -21.56
CA ALA A 226 18.35 -1.73 -22.68
C ALA A 226 19.39 -2.05 -23.77
N ASP A 227 20.58 -1.45 -23.70
CA ASP A 227 21.66 -1.68 -24.65
C ASP A 227 22.21 -3.11 -24.52
N ALA A 228 22.28 -3.82 -25.65
CA ALA A 228 22.68 -5.22 -25.66
C ALA A 228 24.13 -5.43 -25.20
N ALA A 229 25.03 -4.49 -25.48
CA ALA A 229 26.42 -4.59 -25.05
C ALA A 229 26.56 -4.41 -23.54
N GLN A 230 25.84 -3.44 -22.95
CA GLN A 230 25.81 -3.26 -21.49
C GLN A 230 25.19 -4.46 -20.78
N VAL A 231 24.06 -4.99 -21.28
CA VAL A 231 23.42 -6.18 -20.73
C VAL A 231 24.35 -7.40 -20.81
N ALA A 232 25.07 -7.58 -21.93
CA ALA A 232 26.05 -8.65 -22.08
C ALA A 232 27.21 -8.49 -21.08
N ALA A 233 27.74 -7.28 -20.91
CA ALA A 233 28.81 -7.00 -19.96
C ALA A 233 28.39 -7.30 -18.51
N ILE A 234 27.15 -6.98 -18.13
CA ILE A 234 26.60 -7.34 -16.81
C ILE A 234 26.55 -8.86 -16.64
N ALA A 235 26.08 -9.59 -17.66
CA ALA A 235 26.02 -11.05 -17.61
C ALA A 235 27.42 -11.69 -17.48
N ASP A 236 28.40 -11.17 -18.22
CA ASP A 236 29.78 -11.64 -18.18
C ASP A 236 30.42 -11.37 -16.81
N ALA A 237 30.24 -10.16 -16.26
CA ALA A 237 30.75 -9.79 -14.94
C ALA A 237 30.15 -10.65 -13.82
N ALA A 238 28.84 -10.88 -13.83
CA ALA A 238 28.17 -11.71 -12.84
C ALA A 238 28.62 -13.18 -12.91
N ALA A 239 28.79 -13.73 -14.13
CA ALA A 239 29.30 -15.08 -14.32
C ALA A 239 30.74 -15.24 -13.79
N ALA A 240 31.59 -14.24 -14.03
CA ALA A 240 32.98 -14.23 -13.57
C ALA A 240 33.11 -14.13 -12.05
N ALA A 241 32.28 -13.29 -11.40
CA ALA A 241 32.31 -13.09 -9.94
C ALA A 241 31.89 -14.33 -9.13
N THR A 242 31.26 -15.32 -9.78
CA THR A 242 30.78 -16.55 -9.12
C THR A 242 31.66 -17.78 -9.43
N ASN A 243 32.72 -17.62 -10.23
CA ASN A 243 33.71 -18.67 -10.51
C ASN A 243 34.77 -18.74 -9.41
#